data_AF-A0A519PY82-F1
#
_entry.id   AF-A0A519PY82-F1
#
_cell.length_a   1.000
_cell.length_b   1.000
_cell.length_c   1.000
_cell.angle_alpha   90.00
_cell.angle_beta   90.00
_cell.angle_gamma   90.00
#
_symmetry.space_group_name_H-M   'P 1'
#
loop_
_entity.id
_entity.type
_entity.pdbx_description
1 polymer ?
#
loop_
_entity_poly.entity_id
_entity_poly.type
_entity_poly.pdbx_seq_one_letter_code
_entity_poly.pdbx_strand_id
1 'polypeptide(L)'
;MSKRHGLFIAALLASVSVSAAVSAQAQEAWVVKPAWVSAHENFLASPALRGRGSATSDETVAATYVASMFELYGLTPAPGMTGYLQSAPVIKTTPSGHSTLKVGD
;
A
#
# COMPACT_ATOMS: atom_id res chain seq x y z
N MET A 1 -53.60 18.02 37.31
CA MET A 1 -52.67 16.99 36.77
C MET A 1 -51.96 17.49 35.49
N SER A 2 -51.13 18.54 35.52
CA SER A 2 -50.52 19.08 34.27
C SER A 2 -49.11 19.67 34.41
N LYS A 3 -48.24 19.10 35.24
CA LYS A 3 -46.82 19.53 35.35
C LYS A 3 -45.80 18.41 35.12
N ARG A 4 -46.27 17.21 34.79
CA ARG A 4 -45.43 16.01 34.65
C ARG A 4 -44.80 15.89 33.27
N HIS A 5 -45.37 16.50 32.24
CA HIS A 5 -44.94 16.32 30.85
C HIS A 5 -43.86 17.32 30.43
N GLY A 6 -43.77 18.48 31.09
CA GLY A 6 -42.70 19.46 30.86
C GLY A 6 -41.32 18.94 31.28
N LEU A 7 -41.27 18.07 32.30
CA LEU A 7 -40.02 17.49 32.78
C LEU A 7 -39.45 16.42 31.83
N PHE A 8 -40.33 15.71 31.09
CA PHE A 8 -39.89 14.70 30.10
C PHE A 8 -39.40 15.31 28.79
N ILE A 9 -39.95 16.46 28.37
CA ILE A 9 -39.48 17.16 27.15
C ILE A 9 -38.11 17.81 27.37
N ALA A 10 -37.85 18.35 28.56
CA ALA A 10 -36.53 18.91 28.91
C ALA A 10 -35.43 17.84 28.96
N ALA A 11 -35.75 16.61 29.38
CA ALA A 11 -34.79 15.50 29.43
C ALA A 11 -34.43 14.95 28.04
N LEU A 12 -35.38 14.97 27.09
CA LEU A 12 -35.15 14.53 25.70
C LEU A 12 -34.34 15.55 24.88
N LEU A 13 -34.48 16.85 25.18
CA LEU A 13 -33.66 17.91 24.57
C LEU A 13 -32.22 17.96 25.11
N ALA A 14 -32.00 17.54 26.35
CA ALA A 14 -30.66 17.47 26.95
C ALA A 14 -29.83 16.28 26.43
N SER A 15 -30.46 15.25 25.87
CA SER A 15 -29.78 14.06 25.34
C SER A 15 -29.36 14.19 23.87
N VAL A 16 -29.87 15.19 23.13
CA VAL A 16 -29.48 15.47 21.74
C VAL A 16 -28.20 16.32 21.65
N SER A 17 -27.80 17.02 22.72
CA SER A 17 -26.66 17.95 22.68
C SER A 17 -25.28 17.32 22.86
N VAL A 18 -25.17 16.02 23.15
CA VAL A 18 -23.88 15.36 23.45
C VAL A 18 -23.20 14.77 22.20
N SER A 19 -23.89 14.64 21.06
CA SER A 19 -23.32 14.03 19.84
C SER A 19 -22.48 14.96 18.95
N ALA A 20 -22.43 16.27 19.23
CA ALA A 20 -21.69 17.22 18.38
C ALA A 20 -20.21 17.40 18.78
N ALA A 21 -19.75 16.73 19.84
CA ALA A 21 -18.40 16.87 20.38
C ALA A 21 -17.46 15.69 20.08
N VAL A 22 -17.74 14.91 19.02
CA VAL A 22 -16.67 14.14 18.37
C VAL A 22 -15.85 15.16 17.56
N SER A 23 -15.06 15.90 18.33
CA SER A 23 -14.01 16.80 17.88
C SER A 23 -13.27 16.16 16.72
N ALA A 24 -13.17 16.90 15.62
CA ALA A 24 -12.18 16.69 14.59
C ALA A 24 -10.81 16.47 15.26
N GLN A 25 -10.43 15.21 15.47
CA GLN A 25 -9.03 14.90 15.69
C GLN A 25 -8.37 15.34 14.38
N ALA A 26 -7.60 16.42 14.43
CA ALA A 26 -6.73 16.78 13.34
C ALA A 26 -5.91 15.54 13.05
N GLN A 27 -6.19 14.88 11.92
CA GLN A 27 -5.44 13.73 11.46
C GLN A 27 -3.99 14.17 11.43
N GLU A 28 -3.20 13.62 12.35
CA GLU A 28 -1.78 13.96 12.47
C GLU A 28 -1.17 13.76 11.09
N ALA A 29 -0.54 14.82 10.55
CA ALA A 29 -0.04 14.78 9.17
C ALA A 29 0.92 13.60 9.06
N TRP A 30 0.58 12.61 8.24
CA TRP A 30 1.42 11.43 8.10
C TRP A 30 2.78 11.82 7.53
N VAL A 31 3.85 11.44 8.23
CA VAL A 31 5.23 11.78 7.84
C VAL A 31 5.93 10.55 7.29
N VAL A 32 6.39 10.62 6.04
CA VAL A 32 7.31 9.64 5.48
C VAL A 32 8.69 9.85 6.09
N LYS A 33 9.27 8.81 6.69
CA LYS A 33 10.68 8.83 7.10
C LYS A 33 11.56 8.27 5.98
N PRO A 34 12.69 8.91 5.62
CA PRO A 34 13.61 8.39 4.60
C PRO A 34 14.03 6.93 4.86
N ALA A 35 14.23 6.56 6.13
CA ALA A 35 14.60 5.20 6.54
C ALA A 35 13.58 4.13 6.11
N TRP A 36 12.29 4.46 5.98
CA TRP A 36 11.27 3.51 5.54
C TRP A 36 11.43 3.16 4.07
N VAL A 37 11.62 4.18 3.23
CA VAL A 37 11.87 3.99 1.79
C VAL A 37 13.15 3.19 1.59
N SER A 38 14.23 3.60 2.26
CA SER A 38 15.52 2.89 2.18
C SER A 38 15.41 1.42 2.62
N ALA A 39 14.57 1.09 3.60
CA ALA A 39 14.37 -0.30 4.01
C ALA A 39 13.71 -1.14 2.90
N HIS A 40 12.67 -0.62 2.25
CA HIS A 40 12.03 -1.32 1.13
C HIS A 40 12.99 -1.47 -0.06
N GLU A 41 13.72 -0.42 -0.41
CA GLU A 41 14.72 -0.44 -1.48
C GLU A 41 15.84 -1.44 -1.20
N ASN A 42 16.39 -1.44 0.02
CA ASN A 42 17.45 -2.36 0.42
C ASN A 42 17.00 -3.81 0.32
N PHE A 43 15.77 -4.13 0.71
CA PHE A 43 15.21 -5.48 0.53
C PHE A 43 15.05 -5.82 -0.96
N LEU A 44 14.44 -4.93 -1.75
CA LEU A 44 14.21 -5.14 -3.19
C LEU A 44 15.50 -5.22 -4.01
N ALA A 45 16.57 -4.58 -3.55
CA ALA A 45 17.89 -4.64 -4.15
C ALA A 45 18.80 -5.72 -3.53
N SER A 46 18.32 -6.43 -2.51
CA SER A 46 19.15 -7.39 -1.79
C SER A 46 19.48 -8.63 -2.64
N PRO A 47 20.62 -9.29 -2.36
CA PRO A 47 20.95 -10.59 -2.96
C PRO A 47 19.89 -11.68 -2.71
N ALA A 48 19.03 -11.51 -1.70
CA ALA A 48 17.97 -12.48 -1.40
C ALA A 48 16.96 -12.61 -2.54
N LEU A 49 16.76 -11.56 -3.34
CA LEU A 49 15.93 -11.63 -4.54
C LEU A 49 16.69 -12.17 -5.77
N ARG A 50 18.01 -12.37 -5.70
CA ARG A 50 18.86 -12.95 -6.77
C ARG A 50 18.79 -12.23 -8.13
N GLY A 51 18.20 -11.03 -8.17
CA GLY A 51 17.92 -10.28 -9.38
C GLY A 51 16.42 -9.95 -9.50
N ARG A 52 16.05 -9.20 -10.54
CA ARG A 52 14.66 -8.83 -10.83
C ARG A 52 14.43 -8.76 -12.34
N GLY A 53 15.01 -9.71 -13.07
CA GLY A 53 14.86 -9.75 -14.53
C GLY A 53 13.39 -9.90 -14.90
N SER A 54 12.93 -9.21 -15.93
CA SER A 54 11.54 -9.32 -16.38
C SER A 54 11.17 -10.74 -16.79
N ALA A 55 9.94 -11.13 -16.50
CA ALA A 55 9.39 -12.47 -16.67
C ALA A 55 10.24 -13.58 -15.99
N THR A 56 10.78 -13.32 -14.80
CA THR A 56 11.50 -14.32 -13.99
C THR A 56 10.73 -14.67 -12.70
N SER A 57 11.04 -15.81 -12.09
CA SER A 57 10.48 -16.16 -10.77
C SER A 57 10.88 -15.15 -9.70
N ASP A 58 12.07 -14.58 -9.81
CA ASP A 58 12.59 -13.59 -8.86
C ASP A 58 11.83 -12.25 -8.96
N GLU A 59 11.44 -11.83 -10.18
CA GLU A 59 10.50 -10.73 -10.36
C GLU A 59 9.14 -11.03 -9.74
N THR A 60 8.66 -12.27 -9.85
CA THR A 60 7.38 -12.67 -9.23
C THR A 60 7.44 -12.49 -7.71
N VAL A 61 8.54 -12.88 -7.06
CA VAL A 61 8.73 -12.65 -5.60
C VAL A 61 8.74 -11.16 -5.27
N ALA A 62 9.43 -10.34 -6.06
CA ALA A 62 9.45 -8.89 -5.87
C ALA A 62 8.05 -8.27 -6.02
N ALA A 63 7.28 -8.68 -7.03
CA ALA A 63 5.92 -8.21 -7.27
C ALA A 63 4.98 -8.64 -6.14
N THR A 64 5.09 -9.89 -5.67
CA THR A 64 4.33 -10.38 -4.50
C THR A 64 4.65 -9.58 -3.24
N TYR A 65 5.91 -9.20 -3.02
CA TYR A 65 6.27 -8.33 -1.90
C TYR A 65 5.55 -6.97 -1.99
N VAL A 66 5.55 -6.31 -3.14
CA VAL A 66 4.84 -5.03 -3.33
C VAL A 66 3.34 -5.20 -3.11
N ALA A 67 2.74 -6.28 -3.64
CA ALA A 67 1.34 -6.61 -3.41
C ALA A 67 1.03 -6.77 -1.90
N SER A 68 1.90 -7.46 -1.14
CA SER A 68 1.72 -7.63 0.30
C SER A 68 1.81 -6.30 1.07
N MET A 69 2.62 -5.34 0.60
CA MET A 69 2.65 -3.99 1.18
C MET A 69 1.34 -3.24 0.91
N PHE A 70 0.75 -3.39 -0.27
CA PHE A 70 -0.55 -2.80 -0.58
C PHE A 70 -1.67 -3.39 0.29
N GLU A 71 -1.66 -4.70 0.51
CA GLU A 71 -2.56 -5.36 1.46
C GLU A 71 -2.37 -4.84 2.88
N LEU A 72 -1.12 -4.71 3.35
CA LEU A 72 -0.79 -4.17 4.68
C LEU A 72 -1.31 -2.73 4.86
N TYR A 73 -1.26 -1.91 3.81
CA TYR A 73 -1.77 -0.54 3.83
C TYR A 73 -3.29 -0.45 3.68
N GLY A 74 -3.99 -1.58 3.51
CA GLY A 74 -5.44 -1.61 3.39
C GLY A 74 -5.94 -0.95 2.11
N LEU A 75 -5.12 -0.97 1.04
CA LEU A 75 -5.57 -0.50 -0.26
C LEU A 75 -6.70 -1.42 -0.78
N THR A 76 -7.45 -0.91 -1.77
CA THR A 76 -8.42 -1.70 -2.51
C THR A 76 -7.83 -2.01 -3.89
N PRO A 77 -7.94 -3.26 -4.39
CA PRO A 77 -7.56 -3.58 -5.76
C PRO A 77 -8.30 -2.70 -6.77
N ALA A 78 -7.70 -2.51 -7.95
CA ALA A 78 -8.34 -1.75 -9.01
C ALA A 78 -9.65 -2.43 -9.47
N PRO A 79 -10.65 -1.66 -9.94
CA PRO A 79 -11.91 -2.22 -10.44
C PRO A 79 -11.69 -3.32 -11.49
N GLY A 80 -12.36 -4.47 -11.31
CA GLY A 80 -12.24 -5.61 -12.21
C GLY A 80 -11.02 -6.52 -11.95
N MET A 81 -10.14 -6.16 -11.01
CA MET A 81 -9.05 -7.04 -10.57
C MET A 81 -9.44 -7.80 -9.30
N THR A 82 -8.95 -9.04 -9.19
CA THR A 82 -9.12 -9.87 -7.98
C THR A 82 -8.00 -9.68 -6.96
N GLY A 83 -6.99 -8.87 -7.28
CA GLY A 83 -5.83 -8.60 -6.44
C GLY A 83 -4.91 -7.56 -7.09
N TYR A 84 -3.65 -7.51 -6.65
CA TYR A 84 -2.68 -6.49 -7.08
C TYR A 84 -1.74 -6.92 -8.21
N LEU A 85 -1.79 -8.18 -8.62
CA LEU A 85 -0.93 -8.70 -9.68
C LEU A 85 -1.67 -8.74 -11.01
N GLN A 86 -1.02 -8.28 -12.06
CA GLN A 86 -1.46 -8.37 -13.45
C GLN A 86 -0.39 -9.05 -14.29
N SER A 87 -0.79 -10.05 -15.08
CA SER A 87 0.11 -10.66 -16.07
C SER A 87 0.14 -9.82 -17.35
N ALA A 88 1.34 -9.64 -17.89
CA ALA A 88 1.56 -8.93 -19.16
C ALA A 88 2.55 -9.71 -20.04
N PRO A 89 2.37 -9.70 -21.38
CA PRO A 89 3.33 -10.30 -22.29
C PRO A 89 4.63 -9.50 -22.30
N VAL A 90 5.77 -10.20 -22.31
CA VAL A 90 7.11 -9.60 -22.36
C VAL A 90 7.88 -10.16 -23.54
N ILE A 91 8.55 -9.28 -24.29
CA ILE A 91 9.49 -9.68 -25.34
C ILE A 91 10.85 -9.93 -24.68
N LYS A 92 11.39 -11.14 -24.86
CA LYS A 92 12.72 -11.50 -24.34
C LYS A 92 13.76 -11.40 -25.44
N THR A 93 14.76 -10.55 -25.25
CA THR A 93 15.94 -10.49 -26.11
C THR A 93 17.05 -11.36 -25.53
N THR A 94 17.56 -12.29 -26.33
CA THR A 94 18.73 -13.10 -25.99
C THR A 94 19.90 -12.68 -26.87
N PRO A 95 21.07 -12.31 -26.31
CA PRO A 95 22.27 -12.08 -27.09
C PRO A 95 22.59 -13.30 -27.96
N SER A 96 22.97 -13.07 -29.20
CA SER A 96 23.39 -14.11 -30.15
C SER A 96 24.82 -13.85 -30.62
N GLY A 97 25.53 -14.93 -30.97
CA GLY A 97 26.94 -14.88 -31.40
C GLY A 97 27.95 -14.95 -30.25
N HIS A 98 29.24 -14.90 -30.60
CA HIS A 98 30.34 -14.92 -29.62
C HIS A 98 30.67 -13.51 -29.15
N SER A 99 30.67 -13.28 -27.83
CA SER A 99 31.24 -12.06 -27.26
C SER A 99 32.77 -12.16 -27.32
N THR A 100 33.39 -11.33 -28.15
CA THR A 100 34.85 -11.19 -28.17
C THR A 100 35.24 -9.90 -27.47
N LEU A 101 36.17 -10.00 -26.54
CA LEU A 101 36.79 -8.87 -25.86
C LEU A 101 38.28 -8.92 -26.21
N LYS A 102 38.80 -7.89 -26.89
CA LYS A 102 40.24 -7.72 -27.10
C LYS A 102 40.76 -6.73 -26.06
N VAL A 103 41.84 -7.10 -25.37
CA VAL A 103 42.54 -6.23 -24.40
C VAL A 103 43.94 -5.99 -24.92
N GLY A 104 44.20 -4.77 -25.40
CA GLY A 104 45.47 -4.42 -26.04
C GLY A 104 45.67 -5.05 -27.43
N ASP A 105 46.74 -4.63 -28.11
CA ASP A 105 47.24 -5.25 -29.35
C ASP A 105 47.96 -6.58 -29.06
#